data_AF-A0A443SJ13-F1
#
_entry.id   AF-A0A443SJ13-F1
#
_cell.length_a   1.000
_cell.length_b   1.000
_cell.length_c   1.000
_cell.angle_alpha   90.00
_cell.angle_beta   90.00
_cell.angle_gamma   90.00
#
_symmetry.space_group_name_H-M   'P 1'
#
loop_
_entity.id
_entity.type
_entity.pdbx_description
1 polymer ?
#
loop_
_entity_poly.entity_id
_entity_poly.type
_entity_poly.pdbx_seq_one_letter_code
_entity_poly.pdbx_strand_id
1 'polypeptide(L)'
;MMYTSHILHQRVLNFADLSEEDREEQKLDEIHTGNCLSILIGDQLLANSSRGLAELRNPFIVEWMSKALEDFCKYSFLVEEQVDLSKPECIIKNVEGRCYFSGGSLLGYSCKSAALLAGYSQTDDKLFLNDAFDFGNNMGITFGLQDMLDSDSNANKLHNLEKLSKEETINYLKKVLEARISNCLQLVDKLPKFESTVNIRNVIVSIANKYLRQCLIESEQRL
;
A
#
# COMPACT_ATOMS: atom_id res chain seq x y z
N MET A 1 -10.82 8.06 -2.45
CA MET A 1 -11.61 7.65 -3.64
C MET A 1 -10.78 6.77 -4.57
N MET A 2 -9.62 7.22 -5.08
CA MET A 2 -8.73 6.37 -5.91
C MET A 2 -8.36 5.04 -5.25
N TYR A 3 -7.89 5.05 -3.99
CA TYR A 3 -7.57 3.81 -3.27
C TYR A 3 -8.76 2.88 -3.10
N THR A 4 -9.94 3.44 -2.78
CA THR A 4 -11.18 2.67 -2.65
C THR A 4 -11.62 2.04 -3.97
N SER A 5 -11.50 2.78 -5.09
CA SER A 5 -11.73 2.23 -6.43
C SER A 5 -10.82 1.05 -6.71
N HIS A 6 -9.52 1.19 -6.39
CA HIS A 6 -8.54 0.12 -6.57
C HIS A 6 -8.92 -1.14 -5.77
N ILE A 7 -9.33 -0.99 -4.50
CA ILE A 7 -9.79 -2.12 -3.70
C ILE A 7 -11.01 -2.79 -4.34
N LEU A 8 -12.02 -2.03 -4.76
CA LEU A 8 -13.22 -2.60 -5.39
C LEU A 8 -12.90 -3.38 -6.66
N HIS A 9 -12.08 -2.80 -7.54
CA HIS A 9 -11.65 -3.47 -8.77
C HIS A 9 -10.86 -4.76 -8.51
N GLN A 10 -10.12 -4.85 -7.39
CA GLN A 10 -9.43 -6.08 -6.99
C GLN A 10 -10.32 -7.17 -6.37
N ARG A 11 -11.53 -6.82 -5.94
CA ARG A 11 -12.46 -7.76 -5.28
C ARG A 11 -13.36 -8.50 -6.26
N VAL A 12 -13.20 -8.27 -7.56
CA VAL A 12 -13.92 -9.02 -8.60
C VAL A 12 -13.52 -10.49 -8.54
N LEU A 13 -14.50 -11.37 -8.36
CA LEU A 13 -14.28 -12.81 -8.28
C LEU A 13 -14.15 -13.41 -9.67
N ASN A 14 -13.16 -14.28 -9.85
CA ASN A 14 -13.02 -15.08 -11.05
C ASN A 14 -13.86 -16.35 -10.93
N PHE A 15 -14.79 -16.55 -11.86
CA PHE A 15 -15.67 -17.71 -11.87
C PHE A 15 -14.92 -19.05 -11.98
N ALA A 16 -13.70 -19.05 -12.53
CA ALA A 16 -12.87 -20.24 -12.61
C ALA A 16 -12.38 -20.74 -11.23
N ASP A 17 -12.26 -19.84 -10.26
CA ASP A 17 -11.73 -20.11 -8.92
C ASP A 17 -12.83 -20.45 -7.89
N LEU A 18 -14.09 -20.48 -8.34
CA LEU A 18 -15.26 -20.79 -7.50
C LEU A 18 -15.35 -22.29 -7.20
N SER A 19 -15.72 -22.63 -5.96
CA SER A 19 -15.93 -24.01 -5.53
C SER A 19 -17.21 -24.59 -6.16
N GLU A 20 -17.36 -25.92 -6.17
CA GLU A 20 -18.58 -26.57 -6.69
C GLU A 20 -19.85 -26.14 -5.92
N GLU A 21 -19.73 -25.72 -4.66
CA GLU A 21 -20.84 -25.20 -3.83
C GLU A 21 -21.29 -23.78 -4.23
N ASP A 22 -20.41 -23.02 -4.88
CA ASP A 22 -20.66 -21.66 -5.36
C ASP A 22 -21.29 -21.64 -6.77
N ARG A 23 -21.38 -22.80 -7.43
CA ARG A 23 -21.90 -22.95 -8.80
C ARG A 23 -23.41 -23.15 -8.90
N GLU A 24 -24.14 -23.02 -7.79
CA GLU A 24 -25.59 -22.95 -7.81
C GLU A 24 -26.03 -21.71 -8.63
N GLU A 25 -27.00 -21.88 -9.54
CA GLU A 25 -27.42 -20.84 -10.50
C GLU A 25 -27.79 -19.50 -9.81
N GLN A 26 -28.48 -19.55 -8.67
CA GLN A 26 -28.83 -18.37 -7.88
C GLN A 26 -27.60 -17.65 -7.29
N LYS A 27 -26.60 -18.39 -6.82
CA LYS A 27 -25.36 -17.79 -6.29
C LYS A 27 -24.51 -17.20 -7.40
N LEU A 28 -24.48 -17.81 -8.58
CA LEU A 28 -23.79 -17.27 -9.75
C LEU A 28 -24.36 -15.92 -10.19
N ASP A 29 -25.69 -15.77 -10.19
CA ASP A 29 -26.36 -14.51 -10.49
C ASP A 29 -26.05 -13.41 -9.46
N GLU A 30 -26.00 -13.77 -8.17
CA GLU A 30 -25.59 -12.87 -7.08
C GLU A 30 -24.12 -12.43 -7.24
N ILE A 31 -23.21 -13.37 -7.52
CA ILE A 31 -21.79 -13.09 -7.75
C ILE A 31 -21.62 -12.19 -8.98
N HIS A 32 -22.32 -12.49 -10.08
CA HIS A 32 -22.27 -11.67 -11.28
C HIS A 32 -22.75 -10.23 -11.01
N THR A 33 -23.87 -10.08 -10.29
CA THR A 33 -24.40 -8.77 -9.91
C THR A 33 -23.43 -8.02 -9.00
N GLY A 34 -22.84 -8.71 -8.01
CA GLY A 34 -21.82 -8.15 -7.12
C GLY A 34 -20.56 -7.69 -7.87
N ASN A 35 -20.05 -8.50 -8.81
CA ASN A 35 -18.91 -8.16 -9.65
C ASN A 35 -19.19 -6.92 -10.51
N CYS A 36 -20.36 -6.88 -11.17
CA CYS A 36 -20.78 -5.74 -11.98
C CYS A 36 -20.88 -4.46 -11.13
N LEU A 37 -21.49 -4.56 -9.95
CA LEU A 37 -21.59 -3.43 -9.02
C LEU A 37 -20.22 -2.96 -8.54
N SER A 38 -19.30 -3.88 -8.23
CA SER A 38 -17.93 -3.54 -7.80
C SER A 38 -17.18 -2.74 -8.87
N ILE A 39 -17.28 -3.18 -10.14
CA ILE A 39 -16.67 -2.50 -11.29
C ILE A 39 -17.25 -1.10 -11.47
N LEU A 40 -18.59 -1.00 -11.51
CA LEU A 40 -19.28 0.28 -11.74
C LEU A 40 -19.03 1.30 -10.62
N ILE A 41 -19.05 0.86 -9.35
CA ILE A 41 -18.73 1.74 -8.22
C ILE A 41 -17.27 2.16 -8.28
N GLY A 42 -16.36 1.24 -8.59
CA GLY A 42 -14.94 1.56 -8.80
C GLY A 42 -14.77 2.67 -9.84
N ASP A 43 -15.35 2.50 -11.02
CA ASP A 43 -15.27 3.48 -12.11
C ASP A 43 -15.85 4.84 -11.73
N GLN A 44 -17.00 4.85 -11.03
CA GLN A 44 -17.61 6.08 -10.55
C GLN A 44 -16.72 6.81 -9.53
N LEU A 45 -16.08 6.07 -8.61
CA LEU A 45 -15.15 6.65 -7.64
C LEU A 45 -13.90 7.21 -8.32
N LEU A 46 -13.38 6.53 -9.34
CA LEU A 46 -12.24 7.01 -10.11
C LEU A 46 -12.60 8.27 -10.90
N ALA A 47 -13.74 8.28 -11.60
CA ALA A 47 -14.23 9.45 -12.33
C ALA A 47 -14.41 10.67 -11.42
N ASN A 48 -15.01 10.48 -10.24
CA ASN A 48 -15.15 11.54 -9.24
C ASN A 48 -13.79 12.02 -8.70
N SER A 49 -12.82 11.11 -8.52
CA SER A 49 -11.45 11.49 -8.16
C SER A 49 -10.83 12.37 -9.23
N SER A 50 -10.91 11.96 -10.50
CA SER A 50 -10.39 12.71 -11.65
C SER A 50 -11.04 14.09 -11.78
N ARG A 51 -12.35 14.19 -11.53
CA ARG A 51 -13.05 15.47 -11.47
C ARG A 51 -12.48 16.37 -10.36
N GLY A 52 -12.34 15.85 -9.14
CA GLY A 52 -11.76 16.61 -8.03
C GLY A 52 -10.32 17.07 -8.32
N LEU A 53 -9.51 16.23 -8.96
CA LEU A 53 -8.16 16.60 -9.37
C LEU A 53 -8.14 17.71 -10.44
N ALA A 54 -9.07 17.68 -11.39
CA ALA A 54 -9.22 18.75 -12.38
C ALA A 54 -9.67 20.07 -11.74
N GLU A 55 -10.53 20.01 -10.71
CA GLU A 55 -10.99 21.17 -9.95
C GLU A 55 -9.85 21.86 -9.18
N LEU A 56 -8.79 21.13 -8.78
CA LEU A 56 -7.58 21.72 -8.19
C LEU A 56 -6.78 22.60 -9.17
N ARG A 57 -7.01 22.45 -10.48
CA ARG A 57 -6.32 23.20 -11.56
C ARG A 57 -4.79 23.19 -11.45
N ASN A 58 -4.24 22.10 -10.89
CA ASN A 58 -2.81 21.92 -10.73
C ASN A 58 -2.34 20.72 -11.57
N PRO A 59 -1.67 20.94 -12.72
CA PRO A 59 -1.30 19.86 -13.63
C PRO A 59 -0.30 18.89 -13.01
N PHE A 60 0.55 19.34 -12.09
CA PHE A 60 1.52 18.49 -11.42
C PHE A 60 0.87 17.47 -10.50
N ILE A 61 -0.16 17.88 -9.76
CA ILE A 61 -0.91 16.98 -8.89
C ILE A 61 -1.66 15.94 -9.74
N VAL A 62 -2.26 16.38 -10.85
CA VAL A 62 -2.92 15.47 -11.81
C VAL A 62 -1.92 14.46 -12.36
N GLU A 63 -0.72 14.89 -12.74
CA GLU A 63 0.35 14.02 -13.22
C GLU A 63 0.77 12.99 -12.16
N TRP A 64 1.04 13.43 -10.93
CA TRP A 64 1.46 12.56 -9.83
C TRP A 64 0.40 11.53 -9.44
N MET A 65 -0.87 11.94 -9.38
CA MET A 65 -1.98 11.00 -9.14
C MET A 65 -2.16 10.03 -10.30
N SER A 66 -1.93 10.46 -11.55
CA SER A 66 -1.97 9.58 -12.71
C SER A 66 -0.85 8.54 -12.67
N LYS A 67 0.35 8.90 -12.19
CA LYS A 67 1.45 7.94 -11.93
C LYS A 67 1.08 6.95 -10.83
N ALA A 68 0.43 7.40 -9.75
CA ALA A 68 -0.08 6.48 -8.73
C ALA A 68 -1.10 5.48 -9.29
N LEU A 69 -1.98 5.93 -10.21
CA LEU A 69 -2.93 5.07 -10.89
C LEU A 69 -2.23 4.05 -11.81
N GLU A 70 -1.21 4.47 -12.55
CA GLU A 70 -0.36 3.58 -13.35
C GLU A 70 0.29 2.50 -12.47
N ASP A 71 0.78 2.90 -11.29
CA ASP A 71 1.39 2.00 -10.32
C ASP A 71 0.37 0.97 -9.77
N PHE A 72 -0.89 1.34 -9.56
CA PHE A 72 -1.97 0.40 -9.23
C PHE A 72 -2.24 -0.60 -10.36
N CYS A 73 -2.19 -0.17 -11.61
CA CYS A 73 -2.32 -1.08 -12.75
C CYS A 73 -1.17 -2.09 -12.74
N LYS A 74 0.08 -1.64 -12.55
CA LYS A 74 1.25 -2.52 -12.45
C LYS A 74 1.08 -3.56 -11.34
N TYR A 75 0.56 -3.16 -10.17
CA TYR A 75 0.31 -4.10 -9.07
C TYR A 75 -0.50 -5.32 -9.50
N SER A 76 -1.56 -5.11 -10.30
CA SER A 76 -2.46 -6.18 -10.75
C SER A 76 -1.78 -7.17 -11.71
N PHE A 77 -0.72 -6.73 -12.38
CA PHE A 77 0.07 -7.54 -13.31
C PHE A 77 1.40 -8.01 -12.72
N LEU A 78 1.67 -7.74 -11.44
CA LEU A 78 2.82 -8.33 -10.74
C LEU A 78 2.57 -9.82 -10.58
N VAL A 79 2.85 -10.56 -11.65
CA VAL A 79 3.04 -11.99 -11.62
C VAL A 79 4.18 -12.26 -10.65
N GLU A 80 3.98 -13.30 -9.87
CA GLU A 80 4.99 -13.90 -9.02
C GLU A 80 6.19 -14.36 -9.87
N GLU A 81 7.07 -13.43 -10.24
CA GLU A 81 8.36 -13.77 -10.83
C GLU A 81 9.11 -14.69 -9.87
N GLN A 82 9.85 -15.64 -10.44
CA GLN A 82 10.74 -16.52 -9.69
C GLN A 82 11.85 -15.69 -9.04
N VAL A 83 11.54 -15.10 -7.89
CA VAL A 83 12.54 -14.43 -7.04
C VAL A 83 13.55 -15.48 -6.64
N ASP A 84 14.82 -15.15 -6.78
CA ASP A 84 15.91 -15.94 -6.20
C ASP A 84 15.80 -15.87 -4.67
N LEU A 85 15.10 -16.85 -4.10
CA LEU A 85 14.86 -16.97 -2.66
C LEU A 85 16.15 -17.19 -1.86
N SER A 86 17.25 -17.53 -2.54
CA SER A 86 18.57 -17.66 -1.95
C SER A 86 19.14 -16.30 -1.51
N LYS A 87 18.62 -15.19 -2.05
CA LYS A 87 19.09 -13.83 -1.78
C LYS A 87 18.04 -13.04 -1.03
N PRO A 88 18.28 -12.74 0.26
CA PRO A 88 17.30 -12.05 1.08
C PRO A 88 17.03 -10.62 0.53
N GLU A 89 18.02 -9.97 -0.07
CA GLU A 89 17.87 -8.65 -0.72
C GLU A 89 16.84 -8.65 -1.87
N CYS A 90 16.75 -9.73 -2.65
CA CYS A 90 15.79 -9.86 -3.72
C CYS A 90 14.36 -9.97 -3.19
N ILE A 91 14.19 -10.60 -2.02
CA ILE A 91 12.92 -10.72 -1.32
C ILE A 91 12.48 -9.35 -0.79
N ILE A 92 13.38 -8.57 -0.15
CA ILE A 92 13.06 -7.18 0.28
C ILE A 92 12.54 -6.41 -0.91
N LYS A 93 13.30 -6.41 -2.01
CA LYS A 93 12.97 -5.60 -3.17
C LYS A 93 11.63 -5.98 -3.79
N ASN A 94 11.30 -7.27 -3.82
CA ASN A 94 9.98 -7.73 -4.27
C ASN A 94 8.88 -7.25 -3.32
N VAL A 95 8.98 -7.56 -2.02
CA VAL A 95 7.94 -7.21 -1.04
C VAL A 95 7.72 -5.70 -0.98
N GLU A 96 8.80 -4.92 -0.92
CA GLU A 96 8.73 -3.45 -0.94
C GLU A 96 8.14 -2.94 -2.26
N GLY A 97 8.51 -3.52 -3.40
CA GLY A 97 7.93 -3.21 -4.70
C GLY A 97 6.42 -3.47 -4.73
N ARG A 98 5.97 -4.63 -4.21
CA ARG A 98 4.55 -4.95 -4.10
C ARG A 98 3.82 -3.95 -3.22
N CYS A 99 4.36 -3.62 -2.06
CA CYS A 99 3.75 -2.63 -1.15
C CYS A 99 3.70 -1.24 -1.79
N TYR A 100 4.77 -0.84 -2.50
CA TYR A 100 4.84 0.39 -3.27
C TYR A 100 3.71 0.48 -4.29
N PHE A 101 3.55 -0.53 -5.16
CA PHE A 101 2.53 -0.55 -6.20
C PHE A 101 1.10 -0.70 -5.64
N SER A 102 0.93 -1.35 -4.49
CA SER A 102 -0.38 -1.58 -3.87
C SER A 102 -1.00 -0.33 -3.20
N GLY A 103 -0.21 0.70 -2.94
CA GLY A 103 -0.68 1.89 -2.21
C GLY A 103 0.41 2.83 -1.71
N GLY A 104 1.67 2.36 -1.61
CA GLY A 104 2.80 3.20 -1.21
C GLY A 104 3.01 4.41 -2.12
N SER A 105 2.97 4.22 -3.43
CA SER A 105 3.11 5.29 -4.41
C SER A 105 2.00 6.35 -4.27
N LEU A 106 0.74 5.92 -4.11
CA LEU A 106 -0.39 6.83 -3.90
C LEU A 106 -0.20 7.68 -2.64
N LEU A 107 0.20 7.06 -1.52
CA LEU A 107 0.39 7.80 -0.28
C LEU A 107 1.57 8.78 -0.38
N GLY A 108 2.68 8.38 -1.01
CA GLY A 108 3.80 9.25 -1.31
C GLY A 108 3.40 10.45 -2.17
N TYR A 109 2.73 10.21 -3.31
CA TYR A 109 2.26 11.29 -4.17
C TYR A 109 1.22 12.17 -3.49
N SER A 110 0.40 11.62 -2.57
CA SER A 110 -0.58 12.39 -1.81
C SER A 110 0.10 13.35 -0.84
N CYS A 111 1.11 12.91 -0.10
CA CYS A 111 1.92 13.77 0.77
C CYS A 111 2.66 14.84 -0.03
N LYS A 112 3.25 14.48 -1.18
CA LYS A 112 3.89 15.42 -2.10
C LYS A 112 2.91 16.47 -2.64
N SER A 113 1.71 16.05 -3.00
CA SER A 113 0.65 16.94 -3.50
C SER A 113 0.14 17.88 -2.41
N ALA A 114 -0.01 17.38 -1.18
CA ALA A 114 -0.39 18.21 -0.04
C ALA A 114 0.66 19.28 0.25
N ALA A 115 1.95 18.94 0.19
CA ALA A 115 3.04 19.91 0.31
C ALA A 115 2.99 20.96 -0.82
N LEU A 116 2.77 20.54 -2.06
CA LEU A 116 2.62 21.48 -3.18
C LEU A 116 1.42 22.43 -2.98
N LEU A 117 0.29 21.94 -2.47
CA LEU A 117 -0.88 22.77 -2.15
C LEU A 117 -0.65 23.71 -0.96
N ALA A 118 0.23 23.36 -0.03
CA ALA A 118 0.61 24.20 1.10
C ALA A 118 1.52 25.38 0.70
N GLY A 119 1.89 25.50 -0.59
CA GLY A 119 2.64 26.63 -1.13
C GLY A 119 4.12 26.34 -1.40
N TYR A 120 4.59 25.10 -1.20
CA TYR A 120 5.97 24.72 -1.53
C TYR A 120 6.16 24.60 -3.05
N SER A 121 7.22 25.20 -3.57
CA SER A 121 7.50 25.28 -5.01
C SER A 121 8.19 24.02 -5.54
N GLN A 122 7.86 23.59 -6.76
CA GLN A 122 8.58 22.50 -7.41
C GLN A 122 10.03 22.84 -7.76
N THR A 123 10.34 24.11 -7.99
CA THR A 123 11.68 24.55 -8.36
C THR A 123 12.54 24.75 -7.12
N ASP A 124 12.01 25.47 -6.13
CA ASP A 124 12.79 25.95 -4.99
C ASP A 124 12.77 24.93 -3.83
N ASP A 125 11.64 24.25 -3.62
CA ASP A 125 11.42 23.32 -2.51
C ASP A 125 11.42 21.85 -2.95
N LYS A 126 12.06 21.55 -4.09
CA LYS A 126 12.10 20.20 -4.67
C LYS A 126 12.56 19.13 -3.68
N LEU A 127 13.55 19.44 -2.85
CA LEU A 127 14.06 18.51 -1.84
C LEU A 127 12.99 18.19 -0.79
N PHE A 128 12.27 19.20 -0.31
CA PHE A 128 11.19 19.03 0.65
C PHE A 128 10.02 18.24 0.06
N LEU A 129 9.65 18.52 -1.19
CA LEU A 129 8.61 17.76 -1.89
C LEU A 129 8.98 16.28 -2.06
N ASN A 130 10.27 15.98 -2.28
CA ASN A 130 10.75 14.60 -2.33
C ASN A 130 10.77 13.96 -0.94
N ASP A 131 11.20 14.67 0.10
CA ASP A 131 11.11 14.19 1.49
C ASP A 131 9.65 13.88 1.88
N ALA A 132 8.69 14.71 1.46
CA ALA A 132 7.26 14.47 1.68
C ALA A 132 6.77 13.22 0.93
N PHE A 133 7.24 12.99 -0.30
CA PHE A 133 6.96 11.76 -1.04
C PHE A 133 7.53 10.54 -0.33
N ASP A 134 8.80 10.59 0.06
CA ASP A 134 9.48 9.48 0.72
C ASP A 134 8.83 9.16 2.07
N PHE A 135 8.37 10.17 2.80
CA PHE A 135 7.60 9.99 4.01
C PHE A 135 6.31 9.19 3.76
N GLY A 136 5.48 9.64 2.81
CA GLY A 136 4.23 8.95 2.48
C GLY A 136 4.48 7.54 1.93
N ASN A 137 5.52 7.36 1.12
CA ASN A 137 5.87 6.06 0.57
C ASN A 137 6.36 5.07 1.65
N ASN A 138 7.24 5.50 2.55
CA ASN A 138 7.69 4.65 3.67
C ASN A 138 6.50 4.25 4.57
N MET A 139 5.58 5.17 4.84
CA MET A 139 4.33 4.86 5.56
C MET A 139 3.47 3.85 4.80
N GLY A 140 3.30 4.03 3.49
CA GLY A 140 2.48 3.12 2.68
C GLY A 140 3.08 1.72 2.56
N ILE A 141 4.41 1.61 2.48
CA ILE A 141 5.10 0.31 2.59
C ILE A 141 4.82 -0.33 3.95
N THR A 142 4.90 0.44 5.03
CA THR A 142 4.63 -0.05 6.39
C THR A 142 3.21 -0.60 6.51
N PHE A 143 2.20 0.08 5.95
CA PHE A 143 0.82 -0.41 5.92
C PHE A 143 0.65 -1.64 5.03
N GLY A 144 1.23 -1.66 3.84
CA GLY A 144 1.15 -2.83 2.95
C GLY A 144 1.80 -4.07 3.55
N LEU A 145 2.91 -3.91 4.27
CA LEU A 145 3.55 -4.97 5.03
C LEU A 145 2.63 -5.50 6.14
N GLN A 146 1.93 -4.61 6.84
CA GLN A 146 0.96 -5.02 7.85
C GLN A 146 -0.17 -5.83 7.22
N ASP A 147 -0.76 -5.37 6.12
CA ASP A 147 -1.84 -6.11 5.44
C ASP A 147 -1.39 -7.52 5.02
N MET A 148 -0.11 -7.71 4.66
CA MET A 148 0.46 -9.02 4.35
C MET A 148 0.63 -9.90 5.60
N LEU A 149 0.93 -9.31 6.77
CA LEU A 149 1.05 -10.02 8.05
C LEU A 149 -0.33 -10.39 8.61
N ASP A 150 -1.27 -9.44 8.62
CA ASP A 150 -2.64 -9.58 9.13
C ASP A 150 -3.46 -10.65 8.38
N SER A 151 -3.08 -10.97 7.14
CA SER A 151 -3.78 -11.96 6.32
C SER A 151 -3.51 -13.40 6.74
N ASP A 152 -4.00 -13.80 7.92
CA ASP A 152 -4.22 -15.21 8.32
C ASP A 152 -5.17 -15.95 7.35
N SER A 153 -5.97 -15.22 6.56
CA SER A 153 -7.05 -15.78 5.73
C SER A 153 -6.82 -15.72 4.20
N ASN A 154 -5.67 -15.25 3.71
CA ASN A 154 -5.36 -15.20 2.28
C ASN A 154 -3.97 -15.80 1.97
N ALA A 155 -3.79 -17.08 2.31
CA ALA A 155 -2.61 -17.88 1.98
C ALA A 155 -2.17 -17.74 0.51
N ASN A 156 -3.09 -17.42 -0.40
CA ASN A 156 -2.84 -17.28 -1.83
C ASN A 156 -2.04 -16.03 -2.24
N LYS A 157 -1.89 -15.00 -1.40
CA LYS A 157 -1.07 -13.80 -1.73
C LYS A 157 0.41 -13.95 -1.35
N LEU A 158 0.76 -15.03 -0.64
CA LEU A 158 2.09 -15.29 -0.08
C LEU A 158 2.71 -16.60 -0.60
N HIS A 159 2.22 -17.17 -1.71
CA HIS A 159 2.54 -18.52 -2.16
C HIS A 159 4.05 -18.77 -2.38
N ASN A 160 4.86 -17.72 -2.60
CA ASN A 160 6.32 -17.83 -2.71
C ASN A 160 7.13 -17.69 -1.42
N LEU A 161 6.55 -17.12 -0.34
CA LEU A 161 7.22 -17.05 0.96
C LEU A 161 7.15 -18.39 1.72
N GLU A 162 6.34 -19.34 1.24
CA GLU A 162 6.23 -20.70 1.78
C GLU A 162 7.50 -21.55 1.62
N LYS A 163 8.48 -21.10 0.82
CA LYS A 163 9.76 -21.79 0.60
C LYS A 163 10.86 -21.43 1.61
N LEU A 164 10.73 -20.32 2.34
CA LEU A 164 11.60 -20.01 3.48
C LEU A 164 10.98 -20.53 4.78
N SER A 165 11.81 -20.73 5.81
CA SER A 165 11.28 -20.93 7.16
C SER A 165 10.39 -19.74 7.53
N LYS A 166 9.22 -20.04 8.12
CA LYS A 166 8.24 -19.02 8.54
C LYS A 166 8.89 -17.99 9.48
N GLU A 167 9.81 -18.43 10.35
CA GLU A 167 10.53 -17.56 11.29
C GLU A 167 11.50 -16.60 10.57
N GLU A 168 12.19 -17.06 9.54
CA GLU A 168 13.12 -16.23 8.76
C GLU A 168 12.37 -15.12 8.05
N THR A 169 11.22 -15.44 7.45
CA THR A 169 10.35 -14.47 6.78
C THR A 169 9.84 -13.40 7.75
N ILE A 170 9.37 -13.78 8.94
CA ILE A 170 8.86 -12.84 9.95
C ILE A 170 9.97 -11.90 10.45
N ASN A 171 11.15 -12.45 10.77
CA ASN A 171 12.30 -11.63 11.18
C ASN A 171 12.72 -10.65 10.08
N TYR A 172 12.59 -11.08 8.83
CA TYR A 172 12.92 -10.25 7.68
C TYR A 172 11.94 -9.10 7.48
N LEU A 173 10.63 -9.37 7.52
CA LEU A 173 9.59 -8.36 7.43
C LEU A 173 9.69 -7.35 8.58
N LYS A 174 10.01 -7.82 9.79
CA LYS A 174 10.26 -6.95 10.95
C LYS A 174 11.43 -5.99 10.71
N LYS A 175 12.55 -6.48 10.16
CA LYS A 175 13.71 -5.64 9.83
C LYS A 175 13.36 -4.56 8.79
N VAL A 176 12.59 -4.91 7.77
CA VAL A 176 12.12 -3.94 6.76
C VAL A 176 11.20 -2.89 7.40
N LEU A 177 10.25 -3.33 8.23
CA LEU A 177 9.32 -2.47 8.95
C LEU A 177 10.08 -1.44 9.83
N GLU A 178 11.03 -1.91 10.65
CA GLU A 178 11.85 -1.05 11.51
C GLU A 178 12.66 -0.02 10.70
N ALA A 179 13.24 -0.44 9.57
CA ALA A 179 13.98 0.46 8.69
C ALA A 179 13.07 1.56 8.09
N ARG A 180 11.86 1.20 7.64
CA ARG A 180 10.91 2.16 7.05
C ARG A 180 10.36 3.14 8.09
N ILE A 181 10.06 2.67 9.29
CA ILE A 181 9.64 3.52 10.41
C ILE A 181 10.77 4.47 10.84
N SER A 182 12.01 3.99 10.90
CA SER A 182 13.19 4.83 11.19
C SER A 182 13.34 5.94 10.15
N ASN A 183 13.21 5.63 8.87
CA ASN A 183 13.24 6.63 7.79
C ASN A 183 12.11 7.67 7.94
N CYS A 184 10.89 7.25 8.28
CA CYS A 184 9.79 8.18 8.56
C CYS A 184 10.13 9.14 9.71
N LEU A 185 10.68 8.63 10.81
CA LEU A 185 11.06 9.44 11.97
C LEU A 185 12.18 10.43 11.62
N GLN A 186 13.19 10.01 10.85
CA GLN A 186 14.26 10.89 10.39
C GLN A 186 13.72 12.03 9.53
N LEU A 187 12.76 11.76 8.63
CA LEU A 187 12.13 12.78 7.80
C LEU A 187 11.29 13.77 8.63
N VAL A 188 10.57 13.29 9.64
CA VAL A 188 9.82 14.14 10.57
C VAL A 188 10.75 15.00 11.42
N ASP A 189 11.91 14.47 11.83
CA ASP A 189 12.89 15.19 12.64
C ASP A 189 13.56 16.35 11.87
N LYS A 190 13.51 16.36 10.52
CA LYS A 190 13.93 17.51 9.69
C LYS A 190 12.95 18.69 9.77
N LEU A 191 11.70 18.46 10.17
CA LEU A 191 10.66 19.49 10.20
C LEU A 191 10.85 20.44 11.39
N PRO A 192 10.35 21.69 11.29
CA PRO A 192 10.33 22.58 12.43
C PRO A 192 9.53 21.96 13.59
N LYS A 193 10.00 22.19 14.82
CA LYS A 193 9.39 21.63 16.04
C LYS A 193 8.13 22.42 16.40
N PHE A 194 7.02 22.04 15.79
CA PHE A 194 5.68 22.45 16.17
C PHE A 194 4.96 21.32 16.91
N GLU A 195 3.87 21.66 17.62
CA GLU A 195 2.99 20.67 18.25
C GLU A 195 2.49 19.63 17.23
N SER A 196 2.16 20.06 16.02
CA SER A 196 1.78 19.17 14.91
C SER A 196 2.85 18.14 14.56
N THR A 197 4.12 18.55 14.54
CA THR A 197 5.25 17.66 14.23
C THR A 197 5.43 16.61 15.34
N VAL A 198 5.26 17.02 16.60
CA VAL A 198 5.28 16.09 17.75
C VAL A 198 4.13 15.09 17.67
N ASN A 199 2.93 15.55 17.29
CA ASN A 199 1.78 14.67 17.12
C ASN A 199 1.99 13.65 15.99
N ILE A 200 2.54 14.07 14.84
CA ILE A 200 2.90 13.15 13.74
C ILE A 200 3.90 12.11 14.24
N ARG A 201 4.93 12.52 14.98
CA ARG A 201 5.92 11.62 15.56
C ARG A 201 5.28 10.59 16.50
N ASN A 202 4.39 11.04 17.38
CA ASN A 202 3.68 10.16 18.31
C ASN A 202 2.77 9.15 17.60
N VAL A 203 2.11 9.56 16.51
CA VAL A 203 1.30 8.67 15.68
C VAL A 203 2.16 7.59 15.04
N ILE A 204 3.31 7.96 14.45
CA ILE A 204 4.25 6.99 13.84
C ILE A 204 4.76 6.00 14.90
N VAL A 205 5.14 6.47 16.08
CA VAL A 205 5.59 5.60 17.17
C VAL A 205 4.46 4.70 17.67
N SER A 206 3.22 5.19 17.76
CA SER A 206 2.07 4.38 18.13
C SER A 206 1.79 3.28 17.11
N ILE A 207 1.89 3.62 15.81
CA ILE A 207 1.76 2.68 14.70
C ILE A 207 2.87 1.62 14.78
N ALA A 208 4.12 2.04 14.99
CA ALA A 208 5.27 1.15 15.16
C ALA A 208 5.08 0.16 16.32
N ASN A 209 4.64 0.66 17.48
CA ASN A 209 4.40 -0.15 18.67
C ASN A 209 3.26 -1.15 18.46
N LYS A 210 2.21 -0.77 17.72
CA LYS A 210 1.12 -1.68 17.35
C LYS A 210 1.65 -2.84 16.51
N TYR A 211 2.46 -2.55 15.49
CA TYR A 211 3.00 -3.58 14.59
C TYR A 211 4.02 -4.49 15.24
N LEU A 212 4.93 -3.94 16.04
CA LEU A 212 5.90 -4.75 16.79
C LEU A 212 5.21 -5.72 17.76
N ARG A 213 4.11 -5.30 18.40
CA ARG A 213 3.30 -6.19 19.25
C ARG A 213 2.64 -7.30 18.44
N GLN A 214 2.13 -6.99 17.26
CA GLN A 214 1.45 -7.95 16.41
C GLN A 214 2.40 -9.04 15.89
N CYS A 215 3.60 -8.65 15.44
CA CYS A 215 4.65 -9.61 15.05
C CYS A 215 5.06 -10.53 16.21
N LEU A 216 5.07 -10.03 17.46
CA LEU A 216 5.38 -10.84 18.64
C LEU A 216 4.27 -11.84 18.96
N ILE A 217 3.00 -11.43 18.89
CA ILE A 217 1.84 -12.30 19.11
C ILE A 217 1.81 -13.43 18.07
N GLU A 218 2.05 -13.11 16.79
CA GLU A 218 2.10 -14.11 15.72
C GLU A 218 3.28 -15.08 15.87
N SER A 219 4.40 -14.64 16.45
CA SER A 219 5.52 -15.53 16.78
C SER A 219 5.23 -16.49 17.94
N GLU A 220 4.41 -16.05 18.92
CA GLU A 220 4.03 -16.86 20.08
C GLU A 220 2.86 -17.82 19.80
N GLN A 221 1.92 -17.45 18.91
CA GLN A 221 0.75 -18.27 18.57
C GLN A 221 1.03 -19.40 17.56
N ARG A 222 2.23 -19.44 16.95
CA ARG A 222 2.61 -20.41 15.91
C ARG A 222 3.74 -21.36 16.33
N LEU A 223 4.12 -21.36 17.62
CA LEU A 223 4.94 -22.38 18.31
C LEU A 223 4.05 -23.47 18.92
#